data_AF-A0AAJ0CI02-F1
#
_entry.id   AF-A0AAJ0CI02-F1
#
_cell.length_a   1.000
_cell.length_b   1.000
_cell.length_c   1.000
_cell.angle_alpha   90.00
_cell.angle_beta   90.00
_cell.angle_gamma   90.00
#
_symmetry.space_group_name_H-M   'P 1'
#
loop_
_entity.id
_entity.type
_entity.pdbx_description
1 polymer ?
#
loop_
_entity_poly.entity_id
_entity_poly.type
_entity_poly.pdbx_seq_one_letter_code
_entity_poly.pdbx_strand_id
1 'polypeptide(L)'
;MKVINAFDVNQPSSILRCREISKEIVGPDVDSHEVYDLGKEPVVYGIGHCHIDSCWLWPFAETKRKVVRSWASQCDLMDRYPELHFACSQAQQYQWLKQLYPEAFERVKRKVRDGRFHPIGGSWVEHDTNMPSGESLVHQFFYGQRFFEAEFGSRCRTFWLPDTFGYSSQLPQLCRLAGMDRFMTQNLSWNNINNFPHTTFIWVSPDGSQVMGMVGGGAPGIRTFRRCHSNLNITTATLDGNDATFHESYALLKSMIQKYNLNGIDLDVEESMSQDGIERLVRQLHYDFDPSFLVTLAPVAAALSGANTLGKFDYKTLEQHVAAYTLFYNTQFYNGFGSMANTNGFDRIISAGWDPKKIVAGQLTSPDNEHYFNDMGLLVV
;
A
#
# COMPACT_ATOMS: atom_id res chain seq x y z
N MET A 1 1.01 -25.03 -10.07
CA MET A 1 1.52 -26.33 -9.55
C MET A 1 2.96 -26.68 -9.94
N LYS A 2 3.53 -26.24 -11.08
CA LYS A 2 4.89 -26.64 -11.50
C LYS A 2 6.00 -26.32 -10.48
N VAL A 3 5.97 -25.12 -9.87
CA VAL A 3 6.97 -24.69 -8.87
C VAL A 3 6.89 -25.53 -7.60
N ILE A 4 5.68 -25.77 -7.08
CA ILE A 4 5.44 -26.60 -5.89
C ILE A 4 5.93 -28.01 -6.11
N ASN A 5 5.59 -28.63 -7.25
CA ASN A 5 6.03 -29.99 -7.58
C ASN A 5 7.55 -30.10 -7.81
N ALA A 6 8.21 -28.99 -8.16
CA ALA A 6 9.65 -28.95 -8.38
C ALA A 6 10.44 -28.65 -7.10
N PHE A 7 9.80 -28.14 -6.05
CA PHE A 7 10.45 -27.78 -4.80
C PHE A 7 10.64 -29.01 -3.91
N ASP A 8 11.86 -29.21 -3.42
CA ASP A 8 12.21 -30.25 -2.45
C ASP A 8 13.03 -29.60 -1.33
N VAL A 9 12.48 -29.60 -0.12
CA VAL A 9 13.12 -29.01 1.07
C VAL A 9 14.48 -29.63 1.38
N ASN A 10 14.71 -30.88 0.99
CA ASN A 10 15.96 -31.59 1.25
C ASN A 10 17.00 -31.39 0.13
N GLN A 11 16.65 -30.70 -0.96
CA GLN A 11 17.55 -30.46 -2.09
C GLN A 11 17.60 -28.97 -2.45
N PRO A 12 18.56 -28.19 -1.91
CA PRO A 12 18.66 -26.75 -2.19
C PRO A 12 18.74 -26.39 -3.69
N SER A 13 19.27 -27.27 -4.54
CA SER A 13 19.28 -27.09 -5.99
C SER A 13 17.89 -27.04 -6.63
N SER A 14 16.85 -27.57 -5.97
CA SER A 14 15.47 -27.49 -6.43
C SER A 14 15.01 -26.04 -6.53
N ILE A 15 15.53 -25.13 -5.69
CA ILE A 15 15.20 -23.71 -5.70
C ILE A 15 15.58 -23.07 -7.05
N LEU A 16 16.74 -23.41 -7.60
CA LEU A 16 17.17 -22.90 -8.91
C LEU A 16 16.20 -23.36 -10.01
N ARG A 17 15.76 -24.62 -9.97
CA ARG A 17 14.75 -25.14 -10.89
C ARG A 17 13.41 -24.42 -10.71
N CYS A 18 12.99 -24.15 -9.48
CA CYS A 18 11.79 -23.38 -9.18
C CYS A 18 11.89 -21.95 -9.75
N ARG A 19 13.05 -21.28 -9.63
CA ARG A 19 13.28 -19.94 -10.21
C ARG A 19 13.17 -19.95 -11.73
N GLU A 20 13.75 -20.93 -12.39
CA GLU A 20 13.64 -21.06 -13.86
C GLU A 20 12.19 -21.29 -14.31
N ILE A 21 11.42 -22.10 -13.57
CA ILE A 21 9.99 -22.27 -13.83
C ILE A 21 9.24 -20.95 -13.61
N SER A 22 9.55 -20.19 -12.56
CA SER A 22 8.90 -18.92 -12.27
C SER A 22 9.16 -17.86 -13.35
N LYS A 23 10.35 -17.85 -13.97
CA LYS A 23 10.68 -16.94 -15.09
C LYS A 23 9.77 -17.11 -16.31
N GLU A 24 9.15 -18.28 -16.51
CA GLU A 24 8.11 -18.46 -17.54
C GLU A 24 6.89 -17.55 -17.30
N ILE A 25 6.63 -17.14 -16.05
CA ILE A 25 5.48 -16.35 -15.62
C ILE A 25 5.85 -14.88 -15.43
N VAL A 26 6.89 -14.61 -14.62
CA VAL A 26 7.27 -13.24 -14.25
C VAL A 26 8.17 -12.57 -15.30
N GLY A 27 8.70 -13.35 -16.24
CA GLY A 27 9.62 -12.90 -17.27
C GLY A 27 11.09 -13.21 -16.94
N PRO A 28 11.96 -13.22 -17.96
CA PRO A 28 13.37 -13.59 -17.82
C PRO A 28 14.19 -12.55 -17.05
N ASP A 29 13.80 -11.28 -17.13
CA ASP A 29 14.60 -10.15 -16.66
C ASP A 29 14.32 -9.80 -15.19
N VAL A 30 13.48 -10.58 -14.48
CA VAL A 30 13.02 -10.30 -13.09
C VAL A 30 14.15 -10.06 -12.07
N ASP A 31 15.35 -10.57 -12.36
CA ASP A 31 16.52 -10.44 -11.51
C ASP A 31 17.35 -9.17 -11.82
N SER A 32 16.90 -8.32 -12.76
CA SER A 32 17.56 -7.08 -13.19
C SER A 32 16.57 -5.91 -13.29
N HIS A 33 17.10 -4.69 -13.39
CA HIS A 33 16.30 -3.48 -13.62
C HIS A 33 15.72 -3.40 -15.04
N GLU A 34 16.12 -4.29 -15.94
CA GLU A 34 15.67 -4.31 -17.34
C GLU A 34 14.18 -4.69 -17.46
N VAL A 35 13.56 -5.19 -16.39
CA VAL A 35 12.09 -5.37 -16.33
C VAL A 35 11.30 -4.09 -16.62
N TYR A 36 11.92 -2.92 -16.43
CA TYR A 36 11.31 -1.63 -16.69
C TYR A 36 11.53 -1.14 -18.14
N ASP A 37 12.40 -1.80 -18.91
CA ASP A 37 12.79 -1.42 -20.28
C ASP A 37 11.96 -2.12 -21.37
N LEU A 38 10.67 -2.37 -21.11
CA LEU A 38 9.80 -3.14 -22.00
C LEU A 38 9.30 -2.37 -23.24
N GLY A 39 9.68 -1.10 -23.41
CA GLY A 39 9.28 -0.26 -24.55
C GLY A 39 7.77 -0.03 -24.67
N LYS A 40 7.02 -0.26 -23.60
CA LYS A 40 5.56 -0.08 -23.53
C LYS A 40 5.25 1.17 -22.72
N GLU A 41 4.21 1.89 -23.13
CA GLU A 41 3.67 2.99 -22.35
C GLU A 41 3.15 2.47 -20.99
N PRO A 42 3.67 2.96 -19.86
CA PRO A 42 3.27 2.49 -18.55
C PRO A 42 1.89 3.01 -18.18
N VAL A 43 1.04 2.12 -17.66
CA VAL A 43 -0.31 2.44 -17.16
C VAL A 43 -0.27 2.81 -15.67
N VAL A 44 0.72 2.30 -14.93
CA VAL A 44 0.91 2.53 -13.50
C VAL A 44 2.31 3.08 -13.27
N TYR A 45 2.39 4.15 -12.50
CA TYR A 45 3.64 4.74 -12.06
C TYR A 45 3.80 4.51 -10.56
N GLY A 46 4.92 3.91 -10.15
CA GLY A 46 5.29 3.71 -8.76
C GLY A 46 6.34 4.70 -8.31
N ILE A 47 6.21 5.22 -7.10
CA ILE A 47 7.26 6.03 -6.45
C ILE A 47 7.31 5.68 -4.97
N GLY A 48 8.53 5.48 -4.45
CA GLY A 48 8.73 5.31 -3.01
C GLY A 48 8.40 6.61 -2.29
N HIS A 49 7.72 6.52 -1.16
CA HIS A 49 7.40 7.67 -0.31
C HIS A 49 7.52 7.29 1.16
N CYS A 50 8.08 8.17 1.99
CA CYS A 50 8.11 7.99 3.44
C CYS A 50 7.45 9.19 4.11
N HIS A 51 6.20 9.01 4.52
CA HIS A 51 5.50 9.96 5.38
C HIS A 51 6.05 9.85 6.80
N ILE A 52 6.46 10.98 7.38
CA ILE A 52 6.91 11.07 8.76
C ILE A 52 6.22 12.27 9.40
N ASP A 53 5.32 12.03 10.33
CA ASP A 53 4.73 13.11 11.12
C ASP A 53 5.80 13.82 11.94
N SER A 54 5.81 15.15 11.85
CA SER A 54 6.83 15.95 12.53
C SER A 54 6.72 15.84 14.05
N CYS A 55 5.48 15.74 14.57
CA CYS A 55 5.16 15.43 15.95
C CYS A 55 3.74 14.87 16.01
N TRP A 56 3.61 13.59 16.36
CA TRP A 56 2.33 12.92 16.55
C TRP A 56 2.33 12.13 17.86
N LEU A 57 2.62 10.83 17.81
CA LEU A 57 2.78 9.97 19.01
C LEU A 57 4.21 9.99 19.58
N TRP A 58 5.09 10.83 19.04
CA TRP A 58 6.47 11.03 19.50
C TRP A 58 6.88 12.50 19.39
N PRO A 59 7.83 12.97 20.22
CA PRO A 59 8.30 14.35 20.19
C PRO A 59 9.18 14.63 18.96
N PHE A 60 9.36 15.92 18.63
CA PHE A 60 10.24 16.37 17.54
C PHE A 60 11.68 15.83 17.62
N ALA A 61 12.19 15.61 18.84
CA ALA A 61 13.52 15.02 19.05
C ALA A 61 13.65 13.63 18.41
N GLU A 62 12.57 12.85 18.44
CA GLU A 62 12.54 11.51 17.86
C GLU A 62 12.37 11.56 16.34
N THR A 63 11.55 12.49 15.83
CA THR A 63 11.43 12.72 14.37
C THR A 63 12.78 12.99 13.72
N LYS A 64 13.64 13.80 14.36
CA LYS A 64 14.99 14.10 13.86
C LYS A 64 15.85 12.83 13.67
N ARG A 65 15.66 11.81 14.52
CA ARG A 65 16.32 10.50 14.40
C ARG A 65 15.65 9.60 13.36
N LYS A 66 14.32 9.64 13.28
CA LYS A 66 13.55 8.90 12.26
C LYS A 66 13.92 9.35 10.85
N VAL A 67 14.02 10.66 10.60
CA VAL A 67 14.39 11.23 9.30
C VAL A 67 15.73 10.68 8.81
N VAL A 68 16.79 10.75 9.62
CA VAL A 68 18.12 10.26 9.20
C VAL A 68 18.11 8.75 8.95
N ARG A 69 17.46 7.96 9.83
CA ARG A 69 17.37 6.50 9.65
C ARG A 69 16.63 6.13 8.37
N SER A 70 15.48 6.75 8.12
CA SER A 70 14.68 6.46 6.92
C SER A 70 15.44 6.84 5.66
N TRP A 71 15.99 8.05 5.59
CA TRP A 71 16.57 8.55 4.35
C TRP A 71 17.95 7.96 4.07
N ALA A 72 18.72 7.58 5.09
CA ALA A 72 19.96 6.83 4.91
C ALA A 72 19.68 5.43 4.31
N SER A 73 18.66 4.73 4.80
CA SER A 73 18.23 3.45 4.23
C SER A 73 17.74 3.60 2.78
N GLN A 74 16.99 4.66 2.47
CA GLN A 74 16.57 4.93 1.09
C GLN A 74 17.75 5.22 0.16
N CYS A 75 18.75 5.98 0.64
CA CYS A 75 19.96 6.22 -0.15
C CYS A 75 20.74 4.92 -0.43
N ASP A 76 20.77 3.98 0.53
CA ASP A 76 21.38 2.66 0.36
C ASP A 76 20.59 1.79 -0.63
N LEU A 77 19.27 1.78 -0.53
CA LEU A 77 18.42 1.10 -1.50
C LEU A 77 18.64 1.64 -2.92
N MET A 78 18.77 2.96 -3.09
CA MET A 78 19.12 3.55 -4.39
C MET A 78 20.53 3.22 -4.88
N ASP A 79 21.45 2.80 -4.01
CA ASP A 79 22.77 2.31 -4.44
C ASP A 79 22.66 0.87 -4.97
N ARG A 80 21.73 0.07 -4.44
CA ARG A 80 21.50 -1.33 -4.84
C ARG A 80 20.51 -1.49 -6.01
N TYR A 81 19.52 -0.62 -6.08
CA TYR A 81 18.43 -0.64 -7.06
C TYR A 81 18.46 0.68 -7.86
N PRO A 82 19.15 0.72 -9.02
CA PRO A 82 19.35 1.94 -9.79
C PRO A 82 18.05 2.60 -10.29
N GLU A 83 17.00 1.81 -10.51
CA GLU A 83 15.66 2.19 -10.93
C GLU A 83 14.81 2.86 -9.83
N LEU A 84 15.24 2.79 -8.56
CA LEU A 84 14.44 3.25 -7.43
C LEU A 84 14.36 4.77 -7.41
N HIS A 85 13.12 5.27 -7.48
CA HIS A 85 12.78 6.67 -7.22
C HIS A 85 12.05 6.82 -5.89
N PHE A 86 12.39 7.88 -5.16
CA PHE A 86 11.84 8.15 -3.84
C PHE A 86 11.50 9.63 -3.72
N ALA A 87 10.42 9.96 -3.00
CA ALA A 87 10.02 11.34 -2.78
C ALA A 87 9.74 11.63 -1.30
N CYS A 88 10.07 12.85 -0.87
CA CYS A 88 9.75 13.40 0.45
C CYS A 88 9.31 14.86 0.36
N SER A 89 8.40 15.26 1.25
CA SER A 89 7.63 16.50 1.13
C SER A 89 8.10 17.64 2.05
N GLN A 90 8.46 17.35 3.31
CA GLN A 90 8.62 18.39 4.33
C GLN A 90 10.00 19.05 4.31
N ALA A 91 10.10 20.33 3.92
CA ALA A 91 11.37 21.07 3.94
C ALA A 91 12.00 21.16 5.35
N GLN A 92 11.19 21.25 6.41
CA GLN A 92 11.67 21.26 7.79
C GLN A 92 12.49 20.01 8.16
N GLN A 93 12.16 18.84 7.59
CA GLN A 93 12.89 17.61 7.83
C GLN A 93 14.26 17.63 7.15
N TYR A 94 14.35 18.17 5.94
CA TYR A 94 15.64 18.41 5.28
C TYR A 94 16.50 19.40 6.09
N GLN A 95 15.91 20.47 6.62
CA GLN A 95 16.62 21.42 7.47
C GLN A 95 17.18 20.75 8.73
N TRP A 96 16.40 19.87 9.39
CA TRP A 96 16.90 19.11 10.54
C TRP A 96 18.01 18.14 10.16
N LEU A 97 17.88 17.44 9.03
CA LEU A 97 18.93 16.55 8.54
C LEU A 97 20.22 17.32 8.26
N LYS A 98 20.13 18.47 7.58
CA LYS A 98 21.27 19.36 7.32
C LYS A 98 21.97 19.82 8.59
N GLN A 99 21.19 20.19 9.62
CA GLN A 99 21.74 20.71 10.88
C GLN A 99 22.37 19.64 11.76
N LEU A 100 21.78 18.43 11.81
CA LEU A 100 22.15 17.40 12.77
C LEU A 100 23.05 16.30 12.17
N TYR A 101 22.90 16.04 10.87
CA TYR A 101 23.60 14.97 10.16
C TYR A 101 24.06 15.44 8.76
N PRO A 102 25.00 16.41 8.70
CA PRO A 102 25.41 17.05 7.44
C PRO A 102 25.93 16.06 6.39
N GLU A 103 26.64 15.00 6.79
CA GLU A 103 27.11 13.96 5.86
C GLU A 103 25.96 13.19 5.19
N ALA A 104 24.92 12.88 5.95
CA ALA A 104 23.71 12.24 5.42
C ALA A 104 22.95 13.19 4.48
N PHE A 105 22.90 14.49 4.82
CA PHE A 105 22.32 15.51 3.95
C PHE A 105 23.08 15.63 2.62
N GLU A 106 24.41 15.60 2.62
CA GLU A 106 25.20 15.62 1.38
C GLU A 106 24.97 14.35 0.53
N ARG A 107 24.76 13.19 1.16
CA ARG A 107 24.36 11.97 0.44
C ARG A 107 22.98 12.14 -0.21
N VAL A 108 22.00 12.68 0.50
CA VAL A 108 20.68 13.00 -0.05
C VAL A 108 20.80 13.99 -1.20
N LYS A 109 21.58 15.07 -1.05
CA LYS A 109 21.79 16.08 -2.09
C LYS A 109 22.42 15.49 -3.36
N ARG A 110 23.34 14.53 -3.23
CA ARG A 110 23.85 13.76 -4.37
C ARG A 110 22.74 12.96 -5.06
N LYS A 111 21.92 12.22 -4.29
CA LYS A 111 20.79 11.45 -4.85
C LYS A 111 19.70 12.34 -5.49
N VAL A 112 19.52 13.57 -5.00
CA VAL A 112 18.66 14.58 -5.62
C VAL A 112 19.24 15.02 -6.96
N ARG A 113 20.54 15.32 -7.02
CA ARG A 113 21.23 15.68 -8.28
C ARG A 113 21.19 14.54 -9.31
N ASP A 114 21.26 13.29 -8.84
CA ASP A 114 21.12 12.10 -9.69
C ASP A 114 19.68 11.90 -10.22
N GLY A 115 18.70 12.68 -9.75
CA GLY A 115 17.30 12.56 -10.17
C GLY A 115 16.55 11.37 -9.56
N ARG A 116 17.06 10.78 -8.47
CA ARG A 116 16.46 9.59 -7.82
C ARG A 116 15.74 9.91 -6.53
N PHE A 117 16.23 10.91 -5.79
CA PHE A 117 15.57 11.45 -4.62
C PHE A 117 14.85 12.75 -5.03
N HIS A 118 13.53 12.79 -4.92
CA HIS A 118 12.71 13.91 -5.38
C HIS A 118 12.19 14.73 -4.20
N PRO A 119 12.69 15.96 -4.00
CA PRO A 119 12.04 16.90 -3.10
C PRO A 119 10.71 17.34 -3.71
N ILE A 120 9.61 17.06 -3.02
CA ILE A 120 8.24 17.37 -3.44
C ILE A 120 7.53 18.20 -2.37
N GLY A 121 6.24 18.53 -2.56
CA GLY A 121 5.44 19.25 -1.57
C GLY A 121 5.61 20.76 -1.61
N GLY A 122 6.84 21.28 -1.68
CA GLY A 122 7.07 22.74 -1.80
C GLY A 122 6.60 23.57 -0.60
N SER A 123 6.37 22.93 0.56
CA SER A 123 5.94 23.58 1.80
C SER A 123 6.90 23.26 2.96
N TRP A 124 6.85 24.06 4.02
CA TRP A 124 7.73 23.87 5.17
C TRP A 124 7.44 22.58 5.93
N VAL A 125 6.16 22.30 6.18
CA VAL A 125 5.64 21.02 6.67
C VAL A 125 4.36 20.65 5.93
N GLU A 126 3.97 19.37 5.99
CA GLU A 126 2.60 18.95 5.64
C GLU A 126 1.65 19.47 6.73
N HIS A 127 0.93 20.55 6.43
CA HIS A 127 0.15 21.32 7.41
C HIS A 127 -1.35 21.08 7.25
N ASP A 128 -2.10 21.35 8.33
CA ASP A 128 -3.54 21.54 8.22
C ASP A 128 -3.84 22.82 7.42
N THR A 129 -4.94 22.79 6.66
CA THR A 129 -5.29 23.89 5.75
C THR A 129 -6.57 24.60 6.14
N ASN A 130 -7.26 24.14 7.20
CA ASN A 130 -8.52 24.70 7.67
C ASN A 130 -8.33 25.66 8.85
N MET A 131 -7.49 25.29 9.81
CA MET A 131 -7.27 26.04 11.04
C MET A 131 -6.34 27.25 10.88
N PRO A 132 -5.21 27.17 10.16
CA PRO A 132 -4.29 28.30 10.04
C PRO A 132 -4.86 29.45 9.20
N SER A 133 -4.38 30.67 9.47
CA SER A 133 -4.71 31.83 8.63
C SER A 133 -4.09 31.71 7.24
N GLY A 134 -4.64 32.43 6.26
CA GLY A 134 -4.10 32.48 4.90
C GLY A 134 -2.62 32.90 4.86
N GLU A 135 -2.21 33.87 5.69
CA GLU A 135 -0.81 34.29 5.83
C GLU A 135 0.09 33.14 6.29
N SER A 136 -0.42 32.29 7.19
CA SER A 136 0.31 31.11 7.65
C SER A 136 0.54 30.12 6.51
N LEU A 137 -0.46 29.90 5.65
CA LEU A 137 -0.35 29.04 4.47
C LEU A 137 0.66 29.61 3.45
N VAL A 138 0.64 30.93 3.24
CA VAL A 138 1.61 31.61 2.37
C VAL A 138 3.03 31.44 2.92
N HIS A 139 3.23 31.58 4.22
CA HIS A 139 4.54 31.32 4.85
C HIS A 139 5.01 29.87 4.67
N GLN A 140 4.11 28.89 4.78
CA GLN A 140 4.46 27.48 4.52
C GLN A 140 5.07 27.31 3.14
N PHE A 141 4.46 27.88 2.10
CA PHE A 141 4.99 27.82 0.74
C PHE A 141 6.24 28.66 0.55
N PHE A 142 6.28 29.87 1.11
CA PHE A 142 7.44 30.76 0.99
C PHE A 142 8.71 30.12 1.56
N TYR A 143 8.64 29.63 2.81
CA TYR A 143 9.80 29.00 3.45
C TYR A 143 10.16 27.66 2.79
N GLY A 144 9.17 26.84 2.42
CA GLY A 144 9.39 25.57 1.73
C GLY A 144 10.09 25.75 0.38
N GLN A 145 9.50 26.56 -0.50
CA GLN A 145 10.06 26.82 -1.83
C GLN A 145 11.44 27.48 -1.76
N ARG A 146 11.63 28.46 -0.87
CA ARG A 146 12.94 29.11 -0.69
C ARG A 146 14.02 28.12 -0.24
N PHE A 147 13.68 27.19 0.65
CA PHE A 147 14.61 26.16 1.08
C PHE A 147 15.01 25.23 -0.07
N PHE A 148 14.03 24.70 -0.81
CA PHE A 148 14.32 23.81 -1.94
C PHE A 148 15.12 24.50 -3.05
N GLU A 149 14.78 25.76 -3.36
CA GLU A 149 15.51 26.56 -4.34
C GLU A 149 16.96 26.83 -3.89
N ALA A 150 17.18 27.15 -2.62
CA ALA A 150 18.52 27.41 -2.09
C ALA A 150 19.40 26.15 -2.02
N GLU A 151 18.83 25.00 -1.61
CA GLU A 151 19.63 23.79 -1.38
C GLU A 151 19.78 22.92 -2.63
N PHE A 152 18.75 22.85 -3.48
CA PHE A 152 18.70 21.94 -4.63
C PHE A 152 18.59 22.68 -5.98
N GLY A 153 18.47 24.01 -5.99
CA GLY A 153 18.47 24.81 -7.21
C GLY A 153 17.15 24.77 -7.98
N SER A 154 16.07 24.23 -7.41
CA SER A 154 14.76 24.15 -8.06
C SER A 154 13.62 24.30 -7.06
N ARG A 155 12.49 24.81 -7.56
CA ARG A 155 11.22 24.88 -6.82
C ARG A 155 10.37 23.65 -7.12
N CYS A 156 9.65 23.17 -6.11
CA CYS A 156 8.69 22.08 -6.30
C CYS A 156 7.49 22.59 -7.13
N ARG A 157 6.99 21.73 -8.02
CA ARG A 157 5.78 22.01 -8.84
C ARG A 157 4.51 21.31 -8.35
N THR A 158 4.68 20.34 -7.46
CA THR A 158 3.59 19.51 -6.94
C THR A 158 3.46 19.75 -5.44
N PHE A 159 2.30 20.26 -5.04
CA PHE A 159 1.91 20.32 -3.64
C PHE A 159 1.45 18.93 -3.19
N TRP A 160 1.99 18.45 -2.09
CA TRP A 160 1.84 17.07 -1.61
C TRP A 160 1.32 17.12 -0.18
N LEU A 161 0.07 16.71 0.02
CA LEU A 161 -0.61 16.64 1.32
C LEU A 161 -1.45 15.36 1.41
N PRO A 162 -0.80 14.18 1.47
CA PRO A 162 -1.49 12.92 1.55
C PRO A 162 -2.34 12.85 2.83
N ASP A 163 -1.83 13.35 3.96
CA ASP A 163 -2.37 13.14 5.29
C ASP A 163 -2.94 14.42 5.97
N THR A 164 -3.59 15.28 5.18
CA THR A 164 -4.27 16.48 5.70
C THR A 164 -5.79 16.28 5.84
N PHE A 165 -6.37 16.66 6.98
CA PHE A 165 -7.80 16.46 7.25
C PHE A 165 -8.67 17.60 6.70
N GLY A 166 -8.89 17.57 5.39
CA GLY A 166 -9.71 18.55 4.68
C GLY A 166 -8.91 19.70 4.08
N TYR A 167 -9.49 20.37 3.08
CA TYR A 167 -8.77 21.26 2.18
C TYR A 167 -9.49 22.59 2.00
N SER A 168 -8.82 23.72 2.28
CA SER A 168 -9.40 25.04 2.06
C SER A 168 -9.55 25.37 0.57
N SER A 169 -10.62 26.08 0.22
CA SER A 169 -11.00 26.36 -1.17
C SER A 169 -10.02 27.27 -1.93
N GLN A 170 -9.18 28.01 -1.22
CA GLN A 170 -8.18 28.92 -1.80
C GLN A 170 -6.81 28.27 -2.06
N LEU A 171 -6.60 27.00 -1.72
CA LEU A 171 -5.31 26.34 -1.96
C LEU A 171 -4.88 26.35 -3.44
N PRO A 172 -5.75 26.10 -4.44
CA PRO A 172 -5.34 26.23 -5.84
C PRO A 172 -4.73 27.59 -6.19
N GLN A 173 -5.35 28.69 -5.75
CA GLN A 173 -4.81 30.04 -5.92
C GLN A 173 -3.42 30.16 -5.28
N LEU A 174 -3.27 29.76 -4.01
CA LEU A 174 -2.01 29.85 -3.29
C LEU A 174 -0.91 28.98 -3.92
N CYS A 175 -1.25 27.77 -4.37
CA CYS A 175 -0.34 26.88 -5.08
C CYS A 175 0.20 27.56 -6.35
N ARG A 176 -0.69 28.16 -7.16
CA ARG A 176 -0.30 28.85 -8.40
C ARG A 176 0.62 30.02 -8.13
N LEU A 177 0.35 30.82 -7.10
CA LEU A 177 1.22 31.92 -6.68
C LEU A 177 2.60 31.41 -6.20
N ALA A 178 2.64 30.24 -5.56
CA ALA A 178 3.88 29.58 -5.14
C ALA A 178 4.61 28.84 -6.28
N GLY A 179 4.08 28.86 -7.53
CA GLY A 179 4.67 28.18 -8.68
C GLY A 179 4.36 26.69 -8.79
N MET A 180 3.38 26.20 -8.02
CA MET A 180 2.90 24.81 -8.05
C MET A 180 1.61 24.72 -8.86
N ASP A 181 1.63 23.86 -9.89
CA ASP A 181 0.51 23.63 -10.79
C ASP A 181 -0.17 22.27 -10.58
N ARG A 182 0.35 21.46 -9.66
CA ARG A 182 -0.13 20.11 -9.33
C ARG A 182 -0.39 19.96 -7.84
N PHE A 183 -1.35 19.11 -7.49
CA PHE A 183 -1.74 18.80 -6.12
C PHE A 183 -1.97 17.29 -5.97
N MET A 184 -1.49 16.71 -4.86
CA MET A 184 -1.71 15.30 -4.51
C MET A 184 -2.19 15.19 -3.06
N THR A 185 -3.21 14.36 -2.85
CA THR A 185 -3.80 14.02 -1.55
C THR A 185 -4.17 12.55 -1.49
N GLN A 186 -4.27 11.96 -0.29
CA GLN A 186 -4.94 10.67 -0.07
C GLN A 186 -6.28 10.85 0.63
N ASN A 187 -6.39 11.76 1.61
CA ASN A 187 -7.50 11.80 2.56
C ASN A 187 -8.90 11.99 1.98
N LEU A 188 -9.06 12.54 0.77
CA LEU A 188 -10.38 12.63 0.11
C LEU A 188 -11.02 11.27 -0.18
N SER A 189 -10.22 10.19 -0.15
CA SER A 189 -10.70 8.83 -0.36
C SER A 189 -11.25 8.16 0.90
N TRP A 190 -11.09 8.78 2.07
CA TRP A 190 -11.54 8.25 3.37
C TRP A 190 -12.93 8.79 3.78
N ASN A 191 -13.69 9.32 2.83
CA ASN A 191 -15.01 9.89 3.11
C ASN A 191 -16.06 8.80 3.37
N ASN A 192 -16.52 8.68 4.61
CA ASN A 192 -17.56 7.69 4.98
C ASN A 192 -18.95 7.98 4.38
N ILE A 193 -19.28 9.24 4.10
CA ILE A 193 -20.63 9.65 3.64
C ILE A 193 -20.67 9.75 2.13
N ASN A 194 -19.76 10.55 1.55
CA ASN A 194 -19.75 10.86 0.12
C ASN A 194 -18.44 10.41 -0.51
N ASN A 195 -18.50 9.36 -1.31
CA ASN A 195 -17.36 8.92 -2.11
C ASN A 195 -16.96 10.03 -3.09
N PHE A 196 -15.69 10.44 -3.05
CA PHE A 196 -15.18 11.43 -3.98
C PHE A 196 -15.18 10.85 -5.41
N PRO A 197 -15.77 11.54 -6.40
CA PRO A 197 -16.08 10.92 -7.70
C PRO A 197 -14.89 10.80 -8.67
N HIS A 198 -13.75 11.44 -8.38
CA HIS A 198 -12.62 11.56 -9.30
C HIS A 198 -11.29 11.14 -8.67
N THR A 199 -10.41 10.50 -9.44
CA THR A 199 -9.01 10.21 -9.02
C THR A 199 -8.03 11.24 -9.57
N THR A 200 -8.31 11.79 -10.76
CA THR A 200 -7.60 12.92 -11.37
C THR A 200 -8.62 13.98 -11.77
N PHE A 201 -8.39 15.24 -11.39
CA PHE A 201 -9.35 16.32 -11.57
C PHE A 201 -8.66 17.67 -11.68
N ILE A 202 -9.37 18.67 -12.22
CA ILE A 202 -8.95 20.07 -12.14
C ILE A 202 -9.62 20.68 -10.92
N TRP A 203 -8.82 21.07 -9.93
CA TRP A 203 -9.32 21.74 -8.74
C TRP A 203 -9.29 23.25 -8.95
N VAL A 204 -10.48 23.86 -8.93
CA VAL A 204 -10.67 25.29 -9.19
C VAL A 204 -11.02 26.00 -7.87
N SER A 205 -10.26 27.05 -7.56
CA SER A 205 -10.56 27.97 -6.46
C SER A 205 -11.73 28.91 -6.81
N PRO A 206 -12.40 29.52 -5.82
CA PRO A 206 -13.49 30.46 -6.06
C PRO A 206 -13.11 31.66 -6.95
N ASP A 207 -11.83 32.04 -7.01
CA ASP A 207 -11.30 33.10 -7.88
C ASP A 207 -11.06 32.65 -9.34
N GLY A 208 -11.23 31.36 -9.64
CA GLY A 208 -10.98 30.76 -10.95
C GLY A 208 -9.56 30.20 -11.14
N SER A 209 -8.67 30.33 -10.17
CA SER A 209 -7.35 29.71 -10.21
C SER A 209 -7.47 28.18 -10.20
N GLN A 210 -6.63 27.48 -10.97
CA GLN A 210 -6.75 26.03 -11.14
C GLN A 210 -5.42 25.28 -10.96
N VAL A 211 -5.50 24.09 -10.37
CA VAL A 211 -4.39 23.12 -10.27
C VAL A 211 -4.86 21.73 -10.68
N MET A 212 -3.95 20.91 -11.22
CA MET A 212 -4.25 19.50 -11.50
C MET A 212 -4.13 18.69 -10.21
N GLY A 213 -5.25 18.18 -9.71
CA GLY A 213 -5.35 17.38 -8.50
C GLY A 213 -5.34 15.87 -8.80
N MET A 214 -4.70 15.12 -7.91
CA MET A 214 -4.74 13.65 -7.89
C MET A 214 -5.06 13.15 -6.48
N VAL A 215 -5.95 12.17 -6.37
CA VAL A 215 -6.20 11.41 -5.14
C VAL A 215 -5.46 10.07 -5.21
N GLY A 216 -4.65 9.77 -4.20
CA GLY A 216 -3.91 8.52 -4.08
C GLY A 216 -4.83 7.30 -3.87
N GLY A 217 -4.28 6.11 -4.13
CA GLY A 217 -5.01 4.84 -4.28
C GLY A 217 -5.30 4.02 -3.00
N GLY A 218 -4.90 4.47 -1.81
CA GLY A 218 -4.82 3.62 -0.62
C GLY A 218 -5.98 3.64 0.39
N ALA A 219 -7.24 3.87 0.01
CA ALA A 219 -8.35 3.85 0.96
C ALA A 219 -9.37 2.72 0.71
N PRO A 220 -10.02 2.21 1.78
CA PRO A 220 -11.15 1.29 1.67
C PRO A 220 -12.24 1.99 0.84
N GLY A 221 -12.52 1.47 -0.36
CA GLY A 221 -13.43 2.10 -1.33
C GLY A 221 -12.78 2.60 -2.62
N ILE A 222 -11.45 2.60 -2.75
CA ILE A 222 -10.79 2.77 -4.05
C ILE A 222 -10.88 1.44 -4.81
N ARG A 223 -12.06 1.26 -5.42
CA ARG A 223 -12.35 0.17 -6.34
C ARG A 223 -11.46 0.35 -7.56
N THR A 224 -10.33 -0.35 -7.61
CA THR A 224 -9.43 -0.46 -8.77
C THR A 224 -10.09 -1.08 -10.00
N PHE A 225 -11.38 -1.42 -9.94
CA PHE A 225 -12.22 -1.78 -11.07
C PHE A 225 -13.40 -0.80 -11.23
N ARG A 226 -13.12 0.48 -11.53
CA ARG A 226 -14.13 1.35 -12.13
C ARG A 226 -13.82 1.56 -13.60
N ARG A 227 -14.56 0.88 -14.47
CA ARG A 227 -14.65 1.26 -15.88
C ARG A 227 -15.35 2.63 -15.91
N CYS A 228 -14.70 3.64 -16.49
CA CYS A 228 -15.32 4.92 -16.80
C CYS A 228 -16.46 4.72 -17.80
N HIS A 229 -17.65 4.34 -17.33
CA HIS A 229 -18.90 4.55 -18.07
C HIS A 229 -19.99 5.06 -17.12
N SER A 230 -20.73 6.00 -17.69
CA SER A 230 -21.67 6.94 -17.11
C SER A 230 -22.86 6.33 -16.35
N ASN A 231 -23.37 7.12 -15.40
CA ASN A 231 -24.76 7.17 -14.94
C ASN A 231 -25.31 6.05 -14.04
N LEU A 232 -24.53 5.53 -13.09
CA LEU A 232 -25.14 4.79 -11.98
C LEU A 232 -24.50 5.15 -10.63
N ASN A 233 -25.31 5.77 -9.76
CA ASN A 233 -25.06 5.90 -8.33
C ASN A 233 -25.16 4.51 -7.69
N ILE A 234 -24.08 3.72 -7.77
CA ILE A 234 -23.99 2.45 -7.06
C ILE A 234 -22.98 2.61 -5.93
N THR A 235 -23.48 2.95 -4.75
CA THR A 235 -22.71 2.99 -3.50
C THR A 235 -22.59 1.62 -2.83
N THR A 236 -23.18 0.55 -3.41
CA THR A 236 -23.36 -0.74 -2.74
C THR A 236 -22.97 -1.99 -3.55
N ALA A 237 -22.19 -1.87 -4.63
CA ALA A 237 -21.68 -3.03 -5.37
C ALA A 237 -20.56 -3.74 -4.58
N THR A 238 -20.90 -4.53 -3.57
CA THR A 238 -19.95 -5.36 -2.83
C THR A 238 -20.21 -6.83 -3.16
N LEU A 239 -19.20 -7.68 -2.94
CA LEU A 239 -19.37 -9.14 -2.98
C LEU A 239 -20.30 -9.65 -1.86
N ASP A 240 -20.68 -8.78 -0.93
CA ASP A 240 -21.63 -9.02 0.16
C ASP A 240 -23.04 -8.46 -0.11
N GLY A 241 -23.27 -7.85 -1.27
CA GLY A 241 -24.56 -7.26 -1.63
C GLY A 241 -25.62 -8.29 -2.02
N ASN A 242 -26.80 -7.82 -2.45
CA ASN A 242 -27.82 -8.68 -3.06
C ASN A 242 -27.31 -9.33 -4.36
N ASP A 243 -28.03 -10.32 -4.90
CA ASP A 243 -27.58 -11.09 -6.07
C ASP A 243 -27.19 -10.23 -7.27
N ALA A 244 -27.95 -9.17 -7.57
CA ALA A 244 -27.64 -8.28 -8.68
C ALA A 244 -26.28 -7.58 -8.47
N THR A 245 -26.06 -7.00 -7.29
CA THR A 245 -24.80 -6.34 -6.94
C THR A 245 -23.62 -7.31 -6.81
N PHE A 246 -23.88 -8.53 -6.34
CA PHE A 246 -22.89 -9.60 -6.28
C PHE A 246 -22.43 -9.98 -7.66
N HIS A 247 -23.35 -10.28 -8.59
CA HIS A 247 -23.00 -10.69 -9.93
C HIS A 247 -22.22 -9.62 -10.70
N GLU A 248 -22.56 -8.34 -10.52
CA GLU A 248 -21.82 -7.24 -11.13
C GLU A 248 -20.38 -7.16 -10.60
N SER A 249 -20.21 -7.20 -9.27
CA SER A 249 -18.90 -7.13 -8.60
C SER A 249 -18.05 -8.37 -8.92
N TYR A 250 -18.67 -9.54 -8.86
CA TYR A 250 -18.04 -10.82 -9.12
C TYR A 250 -17.64 -10.97 -10.60
N ALA A 251 -18.42 -10.43 -11.54
CA ALA A 251 -18.05 -10.46 -12.96
C ALA A 251 -16.72 -9.73 -13.24
N LEU A 252 -16.42 -8.66 -12.50
CA LEU A 252 -15.14 -7.94 -12.58
C LEU A 252 -13.99 -8.83 -12.07
N LEU A 253 -14.19 -9.46 -10.91
CA LEU A 253 -13.24 -10.41 -10.33
C LEU A 253 -12.97 -11.59 -11.28
N LYS A 254 -14.04 -12.21 -11.78
CA LYS A 254 -13.99 -13.33 -12.74
C LYS A 254 -13.24 -12.93 -14.00
N SER A 255 -13.54 -11.75 -14.55
CA SER A 255 -12.88 -11.23 -15.75
C SER A 255 -11.38 -11.01 -15.52
N MET A 256 -10.99 -10.52 -14.33
CA MET A 256 -9.58 -10.36 -13.96
C MET A 256 -8.87 -11.71 -13.91
N ILE A 257 -9.44 -12.68 -13.18
CA ILE A 257 -8.89 -14.04 -13.07
C ILE A 257 -8.70 -14.68 -14.45
N GLN A 258 -9.71 -14.56 -15.33
CA GLN A 258 -9.66 -15.11 -16.69
C GLN A 258 -8.65 -14.37 -17.58
N LYS A 259 -8.64 -13.03 -17.53
CA LYS A 259 -7.76 -12.21 -18.36
C LYS A 259 -6.29 -12.49 -18.09
N TYR A 260 -5.93 -12.71 -16.83
CA TYR A 260 -4.55 -12.96 -16.41
C TYR A 260 -4.25 -14.45 -16.17
N ASN A 261 -5.22 -15.33 -16.47
CA ASN A 261 -5.08 -16.78 -16.33
C ASN A 261 -4.56 -17.22 -14.95
N LEU A 262 -5.11 -16.61 -13.89
CA LEU A 262 -4.68 -16.91 -12.51
C LEU A 262 -5.10 -18.34 -12.13
N ASN A 263 -4.23 -19.06 -11.44
CA ASN A 263 -4.52 -20.43 -10.97
C ASN A 263 -5.11 -20.47 -9.56
N GLY A 264 -5.35 -19.31 -8.96
CA GLY A 264 -5.97 -19.21 -7.66
C GLY A 264 -6.08 -17.78 -7.19
N ILE A 265 -6.69 -17.62 -6.03
CA ILE A 265 -6.86 -16.35 -5.35
C ILE A 265 -6.76 -16.54 -3.84
N ASP A 266 -6.10 -15.61 -3.19
CA ASP A 266 -6.08 -15.48 -1.74
C ASP A 266 -7.07 -14.38 -1.33
N LEU A 267 -8.09 -14.75 -0.55
CA LEU A 267 -9.13 -13.85 -0.11
C LEU A 267 -8.76 -13.27 1.26
N ASP A 268 -8.26 -12.04 1.24
CA ASP A 268 -8.03 -11.23 2.43
C ASP A 268 -9.23 -10.31 2.67
N VAL A 269 -10.03 -10.61 3.71
CA VAL A 269 -11.29 -9.92 3.99
C VAL A 269 -11.11 -9.01 5.20
N GLU A 270 -10.74 -7.76 4.92
CA GLU A 270 -10.49 -6.74 5.95
C GLU A 270 -11.70 -5.80 6.19
N GLU A 271 -12.78 -5.96 5.42
CA GLU A 271 -14.02 -5.19 5.56
C GLU A 271 -15.16 -6.07 6.08
N SER A 272 -16.15 -5.45 6.73
CA SER A 272 -17.35 -6.14 7.22
C SER A 272 -18.04 -6.91 6.08
N MET A 273 -18.14 -8.23 6.22
CA MET A 273 -18.77 -9.14 5.27
C MET A 273 -19.67 -10.12 6.03
N SER A 274 -20.86 -10.39 5.50
CA SER A 274 -21.75 -11.39 6.07
C SER A 274 -21.20 -12.80 5.86
N GLN A 275 -21.58 -13.72 6.76
CA GLN A 275 -21.26 -15.14 6.64
C GLN A 275 -21.71 -15.71 5.28
N ASP A 276 -22.92 -15.37 4.85
CA ASP A 276 -23.48 -15.80 3.57
C ASP A 276 -22.71 -15.23 2.38
N GLY A 277 -22.25 -13.97 2.48
CA GLY A 277 -21.51 -13.30 1.42
C GLY A 277 -20.18 -13.97 1.09
N ILE A 278 -19.37 -14.26 2.12
CA ILE A 278 -18.09 -14.95 1.93
C ILE A 278 -18.28 -16.40 1.44
N GLU A 279 -19.29 -17.10 1.97
CA GLU A 279 -19.61 -18.46 1.53
C GLU A 279 -20.06 -18.50 0.07
N ARG A 280 -20.92 -17.55 -0.33
CA ARG A 280 -21.36 -17.40 -1.72
C ARG A 280 -20.18 -17.11 -2.64
N LEU A 281 -19.25 -16.24 -2.23
CA LEU A 281 -18.06 -15.93 -3.02
C LEU A 281 -17.18 -17.17 -3.24
N VAL A 282 -16.84 -17.90 -2.17
CA VAL A 282 -16.00 -19.11 -2.25
C VAL A 282 -16.67 -20.17 -3.14
N ARG A 283 -17.98 -20.41 -2.97
CA ARG A 283 -18.73 -21.35 -3.80
C ARG A 283 -18.79 -20.93 -5.26
N GLN A 284 -18.99 -19.64 -5.53
CA GLN A 284 -19.07 -19.12 -6.90
C GLN A 284 -17.73 -19.23 -7.63
N LEU A 285 -16.61 -18.92 -6.94
CA LEU A 285 -15.26 -19.13 -7.48
C LEU A 285 -15.03 -20.61 -7.81
N HIS A 286 -15.39 -21.52 -6.91
CA HIS A 286 -15.27 -22.95 -7.16
C HIS A 286 -16.16 -23.44 -8.32
N TYR A 287 -17.35 -22.86 -8.48
CA TYR A 287 -18.28 -23.24 -9.55
C TYR A 287 -17.82 -22.78 -10.93
N ASP A 288 -17.27 -21.56 -11.03
CA ASP A 288 -16.90 -20.95 -12.31
C ASP A 288 -15.52 -21.33 -12.83
N PHE A 289 -14.64 -21.81 -11.95
CA PHE A 289 -13.27 -22.16 -12.28
C PHE A 289 -13.04 -23.66 -12.08
N ASP A 290 -12.07 -24.21 -12.82
CA ASP A 290 -11.72 -25.63 -12.75
C ASP A 290 -11.34 -26.04 -11.32
N PRO A 291 -11.56 -27.30 -10.88
CA PRO A 291 -11.19 -27.76 -9.54
C PRO A 291 -9.71 -27.56 -9.15
N SER A 292 -8.81 -27.32 -10.11
CA SER A 292 -7.42 -26.94 -9.86
C SER A 292 -7.22 -25.47 -9.48
N PHE A 293 -8.25 -24.63 -9.56
CA PHE A 293 -8.24 -23.23 -9.14
C PHE A 293 -8.23 -23.14 -7.61
N LEU A 294 -7.15 -22.59 -7.06
CA LEU A 294 -6.89 -22.58 -5.63
C LEU A 294 -7.60 -21.39 -4.97
N VAL A 295 -8.38 -21.64 -3.93
CA VAL A 295 -8.91 -20.58 -3.08
C VAL A 295 -8.29 -20.73 -1.69
N THR A 296 -7.58 -19.69 -1.25
CA THR A 296 -7.06 -19.56 0.11
C THR A 296 -7.69 -18.33 0.76
N LEU A 297 -7.62 -18.24 2.09
CA LEU A 297 -8.07 -17.06 2.81
C LEU A 297 -6.96 -16.58 3.76
N ALA A 298 -6.93 -15.28 4.05
CA ALA A 298 -5.89 -14.67 4.88
C ALA A 298 -6.41 -14.12 6.23
N PRO A 299 -6.92 -14.96 7.15
CA PRO A 299 -7.42 -14.49 8.44
C PRO A 299 -6.30 -13.93 9.30
N VAL A 300 -6.60 -12.92 10.12
CA VAL A 300 -5.73 -12.58 11.25
C VAL A 300 -5.74 -13.69 12.30
N ALA A 301 -4.61 -13.96 12.97
CA ALA A 301 -4.48 -15.10 13.90
C ALA A 301 -5.50 -15.09 15.05
N ALA A 302 -5.88 -13.90 15.51
CA ALA A 302 -6.94 -13.69 16.49
C ALA A 302 -8.29 -14.27 16.04
N ALA A 303 -8.61 -14.19 14.74
CA ALA A 303 -9.86 -14.70 14.18
C ALA A 303 -9.97 -16.22 14.31
N LEU A 304 -8.85 -16.92 14.12
CA LEU A 304 -8.82 -18.38 14.24
C LEU A 304 -8.80 -18.86 15.69
N SER A 305 -8.45 -17.97 16.63
CA SER A 305 -8.42 -18.23 18.07
C SER A 305 -9.73 -17.83 18.79
N GLY A 306 -10.77 -17.42 18.06
CA GLY A 306 -12.08 -17.03 18.62
C GLY A 306 -12.17 -15.59 19.14
N ALA A 307 -11.25 -14.71 18.72
CA ALA A 307 -11.28 -13.28 19.00
C ALA A 307 -11.79 -12.46 17.79
N ASN A 308 -11.94 -11.15 17.97
CA ASN A 308 -12.50 -10.26 16.95
C ASN A 308 -11.78 -10.37 15.59
N THR A 309 -12.58 -10.47 14.54
CA THR A 309 -12.15 -10.53 13.14
C THR A 309 -12.36 -9.19 12.46
N LEU A 310 -11.51 -8.83 11.48
CA LEU A 310 -11.74 -7.66 10.62
C LEU A 310 -12.99 -7.85 9.74
N GLY A 311 -13.16 -9.05 9.18
CA GLY A 311 -14.29 -9.41 8.29
C GLY A 311 -15.67 -9.54 8.95
N LYS A 312 -15.75 -9.55 10.29
CA LYS A 312 -16.96 -9.77 11.11
C LYS A 312 -17.75 -11.07 10.86
N PHE A 313 -17.19 -12.05 10.13
CA PHE A 313 -17.74 -13.40 9.99
C PHE A 313 -16.88 -14.42 10.75
N ASP A 314 -17.44 -15.61 10.98
CA ASP A 314 -16.78 -16.66 11.75
C ASP A 314 -16.07 -17.66 10.83
N TYR A 315 -14.74 -17.71 10.93
CA TYR A 315 -13.93 -18.59 10.09
C TYR A 315 -14.15 -20.07 10.39
N LYS A 316 -14.55 -20.45 11.62
CA LYS A 316 -14.88 -21.84 11.93
C LYS A 316 -16.15 -22.30 11.22
N THR A 317 -17.17 -21.46 11.21
CA THR A 317 -18.42 -21.68 10.48
C THR A 317 -18.14 -21.74 8.98
N LEU A 318 -17.30 -20.84 8.48
CA LEU A 318 -16.85 -20.87 7.08
C LEU A 318 -16.17 -22.20 6.74
N GLU A 319 -15.20 -22.65 7.54
CA GLU A 319 -14.52 -23.93 7.31
C GLU A 319 -15.52 -25.09 7.32
N GLN A 320 -16.46 -25.13 8.26
CA GLN A 320 -17.50 -26.18 8.28
C GLN A 320 -18.33 -26.22 7.00
N HIS A 321 -18.59 -25.07 6.37
CA HIS A 321 -19.46 -24.98 5.20
C HIS A 321 -18.73 -25.10 3.86
N VAL A 322 -17.49 -24.64 3.76
CA VAL A 322 -16.73 -24.56 2.50
C VAL A 322 -15.31 -25.13 2.58
N ALA A 323 -14.95 -25.92 3.60
CA ALA A 323 -13.63 -26.58 3.71
C ALA A 323 -13.17 -27.35 2.47
N ALA A 324 -14.13 -27.90 1.70
CA ALA A 324 -13.85 -28.64 0.46
C ALA A 324 -13.35 -27.72 -0.68
N TYR A 325 -13.62 -26.42 -0.58
CA TYR A 325 -13.27 -25.41 -1.58
C TYR A 325 -12.12 -24.50 -1.14
N THR A 326 -11.82 -24.47 0.16
CA THR A 326 -10.70 -23.72 0.72
C THR A 326 -9.49 -24.62 0.92
N LEU A 327 -8.35 -24.25 0.32
CA LEU A 327 -7.14 -25.07 0.41
C LEU A 327 -6.49 -24.97 1.80
N PHE A 328 -6.07 -23.77 2.21
CA PHE A 328 -5.49 -23.46 3.52
C PHE A 328 -5.69 -21.97 3.85
N TYR A 329 -5.34 -21.59 5.07
CA TYR A 329 -5.44 -20.23 5.61
C TYR A 329 -4.06 -19.61 5.81
N ASN A 330 -3.77 -18.52 5.08
CA ASN A 330 -2.61 -17.63 5.27
C ASN A 330 -2.80 -16.77 6.52
N THR A 331 -2.53 -17.34 7.68
CA THR A 331 -2.85 -16.75 8.97
C THR A 331 -1.88 -15.62 9.32
N GLN A 332 -2.39 -14.41 9.52
CA GLN A 332 -1.59 -13.21 9.68
C GLN A 332 -1.34 -12.86 11.17
N PHE A 333 -0.07 -12.80 11.59
CA PHE A 333 0.37 -12.46 12.96
C PHE A 333 1.03 -11.08 12.99
N TYR A 334 0.23 -10.03 13.20
CA TYR A 334 0.74 -8.65 13.28
C TYR A 334 -0.22 -7.72 14.06
N ASN A 335 0.26 -6.52 14.41
CA ASN A 335 -0.54 -5.39 14.90
C ASN A 335 -1.57 -5.74 16.00
N GLY A 336 -1.16 -6.55 16.98
CA GLY A 336 -2.01 -6.94 18.11
C GLY A 336 -2.95 -8.12 17.84
N PHE A 337 -3.05 -8.63 16.61
CA PHE A 337 -3.85 -9.81 16.26
C PHE A 337 -3.13 -11.14 16.44
N GLY A 338 -1.93 -11.13 17.02
CA GLY A 338 -1.10 -12.31 17.26
C GLY A 338 0.39 -11.96 17.17
N SER A 339 1.24 -12.86 17.66
CA SER A 339 2.69 -12.74 17.55
C SER A 339 3.28 -14.13 17.29
N MET A 340 4.31 -14.17 16.43
CA MET A 340 5.16 -15.34 16.20
C MET A 340 6.51 -15.23 16.91
N ALA A 341 6.63 -14.38 17.94
CA ALA A 341 7.82 -14.36 18.81
C ALA A 341 8.07 -15.71 19.52
N ASN A 342 7.03 -16.54 19.63
CA ASN A 342 7.08 -17.94 20.07
C ASN A 342 5.86 -18.70 19.50
N THR A 343 5.79 -20.02 19.71
CA THR A 343 4.73 -20.88 19.14
C THR A 343 3.36 -20.70 19.76
N ASN A 344 3.24 -20.00 20.91
CA ASN A 344 1.98 -19.94 21.67
C ASN A 344 0.79 -19.45 20.85
N GLY A 345 1.00 -18.54 19.91
CA GLY A 345 -0.06 -18.04 19.03
C GLY A 345 -0.60 -19.14 18.10
N PHE A 346 0.31 -19.89 17.47
CA PHE A 346 -0.04 -21.04 16.64
C PHE A 346 -0.65 -22.17 17.47
N ASP A 347 -0.05 -22.50 18.63
CA ASP A 347 -0.54 -23.55 19.52
C ASP A 347 -1.97 -23.28 20.01
N ARG A 348 -2.34 -22.02 20.22
CA ARG A 348 -3.72 -21.62 20.54
C ARG A 348 -4.69 -21.89 19.41
N ILE A 349 -4.31 -21.64 18.16
CA ILE A 349 -5.13 -21.93 16.98
C ILE A 349 -5.36 -23.44 16.88
N ILE A 350 -4.30 -24.25 17.01
CA ILE A 350 -4.45 -25.71 16.97
C ILE A 350 -5.29 -26.22 18.15
N SER A 351 -5.07 -25.67 19.34
CA SER A 351 -5.88 -25.99 20.53
C SER A 351 -7.35 -25.56 20.39
N ALA A 352 -7.63 -24.58 19.53
CA ALA A 352 -8.99 -24.18 19.17
C ALA A 352 -9.65 -25.17 18.18
N GLY A 353 -8.97 -26.22 17.73
CA GLY A 353 -9.51 -27.31 16.93
C GLY A 353 -9.26 -27.20 15.43
N TRP A 354 -8.32 -26.36 15.00
CA TRP A 354 -7.90 -26.27 13.60
C TRP A 354 -6.95 -27.41 13.21
N ASP A 355 -7.10 -27.97 12.01
CA ASP A 355 -6.12 -28.90 11.44
C ASP A 355 -4.82 -28.13 11.15
N PRO A 356 -3.66 -28.52 11.73
CA PRO A 356 -2.39 -27.87 11.47
C PRO A 356 -2.05 -27.78 9.97
N LYS A 357 -2.48 -28.74 9.14
CA LYS A 357 -2.22 -28.74 7.70
C LYS A 357 -2.96 -27.65 6.94
N LYS A 358 -4.00 -27.06 7.56
CA LYS A 358 -4.80 -25.98 6.99
C LYS A 358 -4.27 -24.60 7.37
N ILE A 359 -3.26 -24.49 8.24
CA ILE A 359 -2.80 -23.21 8.80
C ILE A 359 -1.37 -22.92 8.33
N VAL A 360 -1.20 -21.83 7.58
CA VAL A 360 0.11 -21.27 7.24
C VAL A 360 0.33 -20.03 8.09
N ALA A 361 1.41 -19.96 8.87
CA ALA A 361 1.70 -18.81 9.70
C ALA A 361 2.50 -17.74 8.93
N GLY A 362 1.86 -16.59 8.65
CA GLY A 362 2.47 -15.42 8.04
C GLY A 362 2.73 -14.32 9.08
N GLN A 363 3.93 -13.76 9.10
CA GLN A 363 4.31 -12.64 9.97
C GLN A 363 4.79 -11.45 9.13
N LEU A 364 4.23 -10.27 9.40
CA LEU A 364 4.80 -9.01 8.90
C LEU A 364 6.01 -8.64 9.77
N THR A 365 7.15 -8.37 9.13
CA THR A 365 8.41 -8.05 9.81
C THR A 365 8.28 -6.77 10.65
N SER A 366 8.67 -6.83 11.93
CA SER A 366 8.64 -5.69 12.86
C SER A 366 9.96 -5.53 13.63
N PRO A 367 10.45 -4.28 13.83
CA PRO A 367 11.63 -3.92 14.63
C PRO A 367 11.59 -4.29 16.13
N ASP A 368 10.45 -4.72 16.68
CA ASP A 368 10.35 -5.02 18.12
C ASP A 368 11.03 -6.35 18.54
N ASN A 369 11.71 -7.04 17.60
CA ASN A 369 12.49 -8.27 17.82
C ASN A 369 13.99 -8.08 17.50
N GLU A 370 14.63 -7.06 18.08
CA GLU A 370 16.02 -6.61 17.82
C GLU A 370 17.07 -7.73 17.67
N HIS A 371 17.52 -8.01 16.44
CA HIS A 371 18.90 -7.86 15.95
C HIS A 371 19.08 -8.61 14.61
N TYR A 372 19.43 -7.85 13.57
CA TYR A 372 19.78 -8.24 12.20
C TYR A 372 18.65 -8.64 11.24
N PHE A 373 18.86 -8.24 9.98
CA PHE A 373 18.17 -8.70 8.78
C PHE A 373 17.76 -10.17 8.87
N ASN A 374 16.53 -10.47 8.49
CA ASN A 374 16.22 -11.76 7.89
C ASN A 374 15.69 -11.48 6.48
N ASP A 375 16.35 -12.11 5.50
CA ASP A 375 15.82 -12.33 4.16
C ASP A 375 14.36 -12.82 4.25
N MET A 376 13.58 -12.57 3.21
CA MET A 376 12.28 -13.23 3.03
C MET A 376 12.45 -14.76 3.00
N GLY A 377 12.52 -15.37 4.18
CA GLY A 377 12.30 -16.78 4.42
C GLY A 377 10.84 -16.94 4.80
N LEU A 378 10.03 -17.36 3.82
CA LEU A 378 8.73 -17.95 4.10
C LEU A 378 8.99 -19.14 5.04
N LEU A 379 8.68 -19.00 6.32
CA LEU A 379 8.80 -20.09 7.28
C LEU A 379 7.53 -20.92 7.18
N VAL A 380 7.51 -21.83 6.22
CA VAL A 380 6.57 -22.95 6.20
C VAL A 380 7.07 -23.92 7.27
N VAL A 381 6.31 -24.06 8.38
CA VAL A 381 6.46 -25.20 9.29
C VAL A 381 5.60 -26.34 8.77
#